data_AF-A0A143ZCF7-F1
#
_entry.id   AF-A0A143ZCF7-F1
#
_cell.length_a   1.000
_cell.length_b   1.000
_cell.length_c   1.000
_cell.angle_alpha   90.00
_cell.angle_beta   90.00
_cell.angle_gamma   90.00
#
_symmetry.space_group_name_H-M   'P 1'
#
loop_
_entity.id
_entity.type
_entity.pdbx_description
1 polymer ?
#
loop_
_entity_poly.entity_id
_entity_poly.type
_entity_poly.pdbx_seq_one_letter_code
_entity_poly.pdbx_strand_id
1 'polypeptide(L)'
;MRKRIVLAIAAASAFTGLSPAAAQTSKIEPTIENVCVQVAKHLLLAETFQTGVVQSFPELKPPGARLTFSTREGVEKKDMVDSIECEFQNTAAPFNVQRFCVSSTCYGPNERNEANKRRFEEVRALLKRDGL
;
A
#
# COMPACT_ATOMS: atom_id res chain seq x y z
N MET A 1 -49.85 54.96 -34.32
CA MET A 1 -50.38 53.58 -34.42
C MET A 1 -49.36 52.60 -33.88
N ARG A 2 -49.81 51.69 -32.99
CA ARG A 2 -49.31 50.33 -32.68
C ARG A 2 -47.79 50.09 -32.47
N LYS A 3 -47.46 49.86 -31.18
CA LYS A 3 -46.68 48.75 -30.60
C LYS A 3 -45.57 48.12 -31.48
N ARG A 4 -44.36 48.04 -30.91
CA ARG A 4 -43.80 46.79 -30.33
C ARG A 4 -42.47 47.05 -29.63
N ILE A 5 -42.47 46.77 -28.32
CA ILE A 5 -41.30 46.52 -27.49
C ILE A 5 -40.65 45.23 -27.99
N VAL A 6 -39.33 45.24 -28.21
CA VAL A 6 -38.51 44.02 -28.19
C VAL A 6 -37.31 44.29 -27.30
N LEU A 7 -37.35 43.64 -26.15
CA LEU A 7 -36.30 43.56 -25.15
C LEU A 7 -35.26 42.56 -25.66
N ALA A 8 -34.00 42.96 -25.86
CA ALA A 8 -32.91 42.04 -26.16
C ALA A 8 -31.99 41.95 -24.93
N ILE A 9 -32.21 40.91 -24.12
CA ILE A 9 -31.34 40.50 -23.02
C ILE A 9 -30.20 39.68 -23.65
N ALA A 10 -29.00 40.24 -23.70
CA ALA A 10 -27.79 39.48 -24.01
C ALA A 10 -27.06 39.15 -22.70
N ALA A 11 -27.50 38.07 -22.05
CA ALA A 11 -26.73 37.44 -20.96
C ALA A 11 -25.65 36.56 -21.59
N ALA A 12 -24.43 37.08 -21.71
CA ALA A 12 -23.26 36.28 -22.03
C ALA A 12 -22.82 35.53 -20.76
N SER A 13 -23.35 34.32 -20.58
CA SER A 13 -22.94 33.41 -19.51
C SER A 13 -21.47 33.01 -19.70
N ALA A 14 -20.62 33.46 -18.78
CA ALA A 14 -19.27 32.95 -18.62
C ALA A 14 -19.32 31.51 -18.12
N PHE A 15 -19.24 30.54 -19.03
CA PHE A 15 -18.99 29.15 -18.67
C PHE A 15 -17.49 28.99 -18.40
N THR A 16 -17.09 29.20 -17.15
CA THR A 16 -15.82 28.71 -16.62
C THR A 16 -15.83 27.20 -16.72
N GLY A 17 -15.08 26.65 -17.68
CA GLY A 17 -14.82 25.22 -17.79
C GLY A 17 -14.17 24.71 -16.50
N LEU A 18 -14.94 23.94 -15.72
CA LEU A 18 -14.42 23.15 -14.63
C LEU A 18 -13.67 21.98 -15.26
N SER A 19 -12.36 22.10 -15.43
CA SER A 19 -11.52 20.93 -15.75
C SER A 19 -11.59 19.98 -14.55
N PRO A 20 -12.00 18.71 -14.73
CA PRO A 20 -11.82 17.74 -13.68
C PRO A 20 -10.32 17.56 -13.51
N ALA A 21 -9.79 17.95 -12.34
CA ALA A 21 -8.49 17.50 -11.89
C ALA A 21 -8.58 15.98 -11.74
N ALA A 22 -8.27 15.24 -12.80
CA ALA A 22 -7.98 13.84 -12.70
C ALA A 22 -6.80 13.71 -11.76
N ALA A 23 -7.05 13.22 -10.55
CA ALA A 23 -6.01 12.75 -9.65
C ALA A 23 -5.22 11.69 -10.42
N GLN A 24 -4.10 12.09 -10.99
CA GLN A 24 -3.12 11.20 -11.56
C GLN A 24 -2.42 10.54 -10.37
N THR A 25 -3.07 9.53 -9.79
CA THR A 25 -2.34 8.51 -9.04
C THR A 25 -1.40 7.86 -10.05
N SER A 26 -0.15 8.29 -10.04
CA SER A 26 0.96 7.59 -10.69
C SER A 26 0.81 6.11 -10.29
N LYS A 27 0.41 5.26 -11.24
CA LYS A 27 0.37 3.81 -11.02
C LYS A 27 1.81 3.34 -10.94
N ILE A 28 2.40 3.49 -9.76
CA ILE A 28 3.65 2.81 -9.43
C ILE A 28 3.27 1.34 -9.37
N GLU A 29 3.77 0.55 -10.32
CA GLU A 29 3.66 -0.91 -10.27
C GLU A 29 4.21 -1.37 -8.91
N PRO A 30 3.44 -2.15 -8.13
CA PRO A 30 3.92 -2.68 -6.85
C PRO A 30 5.18 -3.54 -7.06
N THR A 31 6.06 -3.55 -6.06
CA THR A 31 7.27 -4.37 -6.00
C THR A 31 7.25 -5.21 -4.72
N ILE A 32 8.07 -6.26 -4.61
CA ILE A 32 8.10 -7.12 -3.41
C ILE A 32 8.44 -6.34 -2.12
N GLU A 33 9.23 -5.28 -2.22
CA GLU A 33 9.54 -4.36 -1.12
C GLU A 33 8.30 -3.56 -0.71
N ASN A 34 7.60 -2.98 -1.69
CA ASN A 34 6.37 -2.22 -1.45
C ASN A 34 5.31 -3.11 -0.82
N VAL A 35 5.16 -4.36 -1.27
CA VAL A 35 4.22 -5.32 -0.69
C VAL A 35 4.66 -5.73 0.72
N CYS A 36 5.96 -5.92 0.98
CA CYS A 36 6.42 -6.25 2.34
C CYS A 36 6.17 -5.10 3.34
N VAL A 37 6.28 -3.84 2.91
CA VAL A 37 5.84 -2.68 3.72
C VAL A 37 4.34 -2.76 4.02
N GLN A 38 3.51 -3.15 3.05
CA GLN A 38 2.07 -3.31 3.27
C GLN A 38 1.73 -4.48 4.19
N VAL A 39 2.45 -5.60 4.09
CA VAL A 39 2.35 -6.72 5.05
C VAL A 39 2.57 -6.21 6.47
N ALA A 40 3.62 -5.41 6.68
CA ALA A 40 3.95 -4.87 8.00
C ALA A 40 2.85 -3.94 8.54
N LYS A 41 2.35 -3.02 7.70
CA LYS A 41 1.27 -2.09 8.07
C LYS A 41 -0.02 -2.83 8.44
N HIS A 42 -0.42 -3.81 7.64
CA HIS A 42 -1.61 -4.61 7.88
C HIS A 42 -1.50 -5.44 9.15
N LEU A 43 -0.34 -6.06 9.39
CA LEU A 43 -0.10 -6.87 10.59
C LEU A 43 -0.11 -6.03 11.87
N LEU A 44 0.58 -4.88 11.85
CA LEU A 44 0.82 -4.07 13.03
C LEU A 44 -0.32 -3.06 13.32
N LEU A 45 -1.28 -2.93 12.40
CA LEU A 45 -2.35 -1.93 12.48
C LEU A 45 -1.79 -0.52 12.67
N ALA A 46 -0.67 -0.22 12.01
CA ALA A 46 0.10 0.99 12.25
C ALA A 46 -0.41 2.14 11.37
N GLU A 47 -0.86 3.22 12.00
CA GLU A 47 -1.21 4.48 11.31
C GLU A 47 0.05 5.15 10.75
N THR A 48 1.13 5.15 11.54
CA THR A 48 2.45 5.64 11.15
C THR A 48 3.41 4.47 10.96
N PHE A 49 4.12 4.45 9.84
CA PHE A 49 5.09 3.41 9.52
C PHE A 49 6.26 4.01 8.74
N GLN A 50 7.41 4.10 9.38
CA GLN A 50 8.65 4.59 8.78
C GLN A 50 9.54 3.40 8.41
N THR A 51 10.00 3.39 7.17
CA THR A 51 10.88 2.35 6.65
C THR A 51 12.35 2.77 6.78
N GLY A 52 13.17 1.89 7.34
CA GLY A 52 14.61 2.07 7.50
C GLY A 52 15.39 1.53 6.30
N VAL A 53 16.28 0.57 6.56
CA VAL A 53 17.05 -0.13 5.53
C VAL A 53 16.14 -1.16 4.87
N VAL A 54 16.14 -1.20 3.53
CA VAL A 54 15.37 -2.17 2.73
C VAL A 54 16.35 -3.00 1.91
N GLN A 55 16.14 -4.31 1.92
CA GLN A 55 16.89 -5.28 1.14
C GLN A 55 15.90 -6.24 0.47
N SER A 56 16.18 -6.60 -0.76
CA SER A 56 15.33 -7.44 -1.60
C SER A 56 16.18 -8.46 -2.33
N PHE A 57 15.63 -9.65 -2.47
CA PHE A 57 16.30 -10.80 -3.09
C PHE A 57 15.33 -11.48 -4.06
N PRO A 58 14.94 -10.82 -5.17
CA PRO A 58 14.01 -11.38 -6.17
C PRO A 58 14.53 -12.66 -6.86
N GLU A 59 15.83 -12.91 -6.80
CA GLU A 59 16.51 -14.08 -7.37
C GLU A 59 16.41 -15.35 -6.49
N LEU A 60 16.04 -15.21 -5.22
CA LEU A 60 15.88 -16.35 -4.31
C LEU A 60 14.61 -17.16 -4.60
N LYS A 61 14.55 -18.36 -4.02
CA LYS A 61 13.40 -19.28 -4.13
C LYS A 61 13.00 -19.75 -2.72
N PRO A 62 12.00 -19.14 -2.07
CA PRO A 62 11.13 -18.07 -2.58
C PRO A 62 11.83 -16.69 -2.68
N PRO A 63 11.40 -15.79 -3.58
CA PRO A 63 11.84 -14.40 -3.57
C PRO A 63 11.41 -13.72 -2.26
N GLY A 64 12.21 -12.78 -1.78
CA GLY A 64 11.93 -12.15 -0.49
C GLY A 64 12.44 -10.72 -0.35
N ALA A 65 11.93 -10.05 0.67
CA ALA A 65 12.39 -8.74 1.09
C ALA A 65 12.52 -8.70 2.61
N ARG A 66 13.50 -7.95 3.11
CA ARG A 66 13.70 -7.63 4.51
C ARG A 66 13.82 -6.14 4.68
N LEU A 67 13.20 -5.58 5.71
CA LEU A 67 13.36 -4.18 6.05
C LEU A 67 13.40 -3.96 7.55
N THR A 68 14.09 -2.91 7.98
CA THR A 68 13.90 -2.33 9.32
C THR A 68 12.79 -1.29 9.30
N PHE A 69 12.12 -1.09 10.43
CA PHE A 69 11.02 -0.12 10.51
C PHE A 69 10.91 0.52 11.90
N SER A 70 10.08 1.57 11.98
CA SER A 70 9.53 2.07 13.23
C SER A 70 8.08 2.52 13.04
N THR A 71 7.23 2.21 14.02
CA THR A 71 5.87 2.76 14.13
C THR A 71 5.83 4.06 14.96
N ARG A 72 6.99 4.59 15.35
CA ARG A 72 7.13 5.90 16.00
C ARG A 72 7.61 6.92 14.98
N GLU A 73 7.13 8.15 15.10
CA GLU A 73 7.61 9.27 14.29
C GLU A 73 9.01 9.73 14.74
N GLY A 74 9.74 10.41 13.85
CA GLY A 74 11.03 11.04 14.15
C GLY A 74 12.19 10.09 14.49
N VAL A 75 12.03 8.78 14.34
CA VAL A 75 13.12 7.81 14.56
C VAL A 75 14.09 7.82 13.39
N GLU A 76 15.37 8.08 13.68
CA GLU A 76 16.46 8.00 12.71
C GLU A 76 16.65 6.57 12.19
N LYS A 77 16.99 6.40 10.90
CA LYS A 77 17.11 5.07 10.27
C LYS A 77 18.07 4.13 11.00
N LYS A 78 19.17 4.65 11.55
CA LYS A 78 20.17 3.87 12.30
C LYS A 78 19.65 3.32 13.64
N ASP A 79 18.57 3.90 14.16
CA ASP A 79 17.97 3.55 15.46
C ASP A 79 16.70 2.68 15.29
N MET A 80 16.35 2.33 14.04
CA MET A 80 15.26 1.39 13.73
C MET A 80 15.76 -0.05 13.90
N VAL A 81 15.41 -0.66 15.02
CA VAL A 81 15.85 -2.03 15.39
C VAL A 81 14.81 -3.11 15.08
N ASP A 82 13.54 -2.73 14.92
CA ASP A 82 12.49 -3.66 14.52
C ASP A 82 12.67 -4.03 13.04
N SER A 83 12.44 -5.30 12.72
CA SER A 83 12.56 -5.76 11.34
C SER A 83 11.47 -6.74 10.96
N ILE A 84 11.14 -6.73 9.67
CA ILE A 84 10.22 -7.67 9.05
C ILE A 84 10.89 -8.30 7.83
N GLU A 85 10.63 -9.58 7.64
CA GLU A 85 11.02 -10.38 6.48
C GLU A 85 9.76 -10.92 5.83
N CYS A 86 9.66 -10.84 4.50
CA CYS A 86 8.55 -11.36 3.72
C CYS A 86 9.06 -12.26 2.60
N GLU A 87 8.39 -13.38 2.39
CA GLU A 87 8.64 -14.33 1.30
C GLU A 87 7.39 -14.39 0.41
N PHE A 88 7.63 -14.36 -0.90
CA PHE A 88 6.59 -14.28 -1.91
C PHE A 88 6.65 -15.48 -2.84
N GLN A 89 5.53 -15.80 -3.48
CA GLN A 89 5.53 -16.79 -4.56
C GLN A 89 6.12 -16.20 -5.85
N ASN A 90 5.83 -14.93 -6.12
CA ASN A 90 6.16 -14.25 -7.36
C ASN A 90 6.83 -12.90 -7.07
N THR A 91 7.60 -12.39 -8.03
CA THR A 91 8.20 -11.05 -7.99
C THR A 91 7.31 -9.95 -8.58
N ALA A 92 6.13 -10.31 -9.08
CA ALA A 92 5.12 -9.44 -9.65
C ALA A 92 3.72 -9.91 -9.26
N ALA A 93 2.70 -9.05 -9.43
CA ALA A 93 1.32 -9.38 -9.10
C ALA A 93 0.81 -10.61 -9.89
N PRO A 94 0.04 -11.52 -9.27
CA PRO A 94 -0.30 -11.54 -7.83
C PRO A 94 0.90 -11.98 -7.00
N PHE A 95 1.28 -11.18 -5.99
CA PHE A 95 2.53 -11.41 -5.25
C PHE A 95 2.49 -12.69 -4.40
N ASN A 96 1.30 -13.02 -3.88
CA ASN A 96 1.05 -14.20 -3.05
C ASN A 96 2.11 -14.40 -1.95
N VAL A 97 1.91 -13.73 -0.81
CA VAL A 97 2.76 -13.90 0.38
C VAL A 97 2.70 -15.35 0.87
N GLN A 98 3.86 -15.99 0.98
CA GLN A 98 4.02 -17.37 1.44
C GLN A 98 4.31 -17.42 2.94
N ARG A 99 5.09 -16.46 3.44
CA ARG A 99 5.50 -16.35 4.84
C ARG A 99 5.93 -14.92 5.13
N PHE A 100 5.77 -14.48 6.37
CA PHE A 100 6.46 -13.29 6.86
C PHE A 100 6.85 -13.47 8.33
N CYS A 101 7.92 -12.81 8.76
CA CYS A 101 8.40 -12.86 10.13
C CYS A 101 8.65 -11.44 10.65
N VAL A 102 8.13 -11.11 11.82
CA VAL A 102 8.47 -9.89 12.56
C VAL A 102 9.31 -10.30 13.76
N SER A 103 10.55 -9.82 13.78
CA SER A 103 11.55 -10.27 14.75
C SER A 103 11.65 -11.81 14.75
N SER A 104 11.32 -12.49 15.86
CA SER A 104 11.38 -13.95 15.99
C SER A 104 10.06 -14.67 15.70
N THR A 105 8.97 -13.93 15.42
CA THR A 105 7.65 -14.52 15.21
C THR A 105 7.35 -14.59 13.72
N CYS A 106 7.11 -15.80 13.22
CA CYS A 106 6.74 -16.04 11.84
C CYS A 106 5.24 -16.35 11.69
N TYR A 107 4.73 -16.07 10.50
CA TYR A 107 3.35 -16.20 10.11
C TYR A 107 3.32 -16.88 8.75
N GLY A 108 2.52 -17.93 8.61
CA GLY A 108 2.45 -18.72 7.38
C GLY A 108 1.32 -19.74 7.42
N PRO A 109 1.06 -20.43 6.30
CA PRO A 109 -0.07 -21.36 6.19
C PRO A 109 0.07 -22.59 7.08
N ASN A 110 1.31 -22.95 7.45
CA ASN A 110 1.65 -24.12 8.26
C ASN A 110 1.96 -23.74 9.72
N GLU A 111 1.57 -22.54 10.16
CA GLU A 111 1.79 -22.09 11.53
C GLU A 111 0.97 -22.93 12.53
N ARG A 112 1.62 -23.35 13.63
CA ARG A 112 1.00 -24.20 14.67
C ARG A 112 0.19 -23.39 15.66
N ASN A 113 0.56 -22.13 15.86
CA ASN A 113 -0.23 -21.20 16.64
C ASN A 113 -1.42 -20.69 15.81
N GLU A 114 -2.64 -21.11 16.17
CA GLU A 114 -3.86 -20.74 15.44
C GLU A 114 -4.08 -19.22 15.35
N ALA A 115 -3.66 -18.44 16.35
CA ALA A 115 -3.76 -16.99 16.29
C ALA A 115 -2.80 -16.41 15.23
N ASN A 116 -1.55 -16.88 15.18
CA ASN A 116 -0.60 -16.45 14.16
C ASN A 116 -1.04 -16.89 12.75
N LYS A 117 -1.56 -18.12 12.61
CA LYS A 117 -2.14 -18.60 11.35
C LYS A 117 -3.30 -17.72 10.90
N ARG A 118 -4.20 -17.36 11.81
CA ARG A 118 -5.29 -16.43 11.52
C ARG A 118 -4.77 -15.04 11.10
N ARG A 119 -3.75 -14.50 11.78
CA ARG A 119 -3.13 -13.20 11.39
C ARG A 119 -2.52 -13.26 9.98
N PHE A 120 -1.92 -14.38 9.60
CA PHE A 120 -1.45 -14.60 8.23
C PHE A 120 -2.59 -14.52 7.21
N GLU A 121 -3.70 -15.20 7.47
CA GLU A 121 -4.89 -15.18 6.60
C GLU A 121 -5.53 -13.79 6.50
N GLU A 122 -5.62 -13.05 7.61
CA GLU A 122 -6.09 -11.67 7.65
C GLU A 122 -5.23 -10.76 6.75
N VAL A 123 -3.90 -10.82 6.87
CA VAL A 123 -2.99 -10.03 6.02
C VAL A 123 -3.16 -10.38 4.54
N ARG A 124 -3.26 -11.67 4.19
CA ARG A 124 -3.50 -12.08 2.78
C ARG A 124 -4.82 -11.58 2.23
N ALA A 125 -5.88 -11.58 3.05
CA ALA A 125 -7.17 -11.05 2.65
C ALA A 125 -7.12 -9.54 2.38
N LEU A 126 -6.38 -8.79 3.21
CA LEU A 126 -6.17 -7.36 3.05
C LEU A 126 -5.37 -7.04 1.78
N LEU A 127 -4.23 -7.71 1.55
CA LEU A 127 -3.45 -7.53 0.32
C LEU A 127 -4.26 -7.81 -0.95
N LYS A 128 -5.03 -8.91 -0.95
CA LYS A 128 -5.93 -9.23 -2.06
C LYS A 128 -6.96 -8.13 -2.31
N ARG A 129 -7.50 -7.54 -1.25
CA ARG A 129 -8.47 -6.43 -1.35
C ARG A 129 -7.82 -5.17 -1.91
N ASP A 130 -6.54 -4.96 -1.62
CA ASP A 130 -5.75 -3.83 -2.11
C ASP A 130 -5.18 -4.07 -3.54
N GLY A 131 -5.41 -5.26 -4.12
CA GLY A 131 -4.95 -5.63 -5.46
C GLY A 131 -3.48 -6.05 -5.53
N LEU A 132 -2.92 -6.55 -4.43
CA LEU A 132 -1.53 -7.01 -4.27
C LEU A 132 -1.43 -8.54 -4.19
#